data_AF-A0A947AYV4-F1
#
_entry.id   AF-A0A947AYV4-F1
#
_cell.length_a   1.000
_cell.length_b   1.000
_cell.length_c   1.000
_cell.angle_alpha   90.00
_cell.angle_beta   90.00
_cell.angle_gamma   90.00
#
_symmetry.space_group_name_H-M   'P 1'
#
loop_
_entity.id
_entity.type
_entity.pdbx_description
1 polymer ?
#
loop_
_entity_poly.entity_id
_entity_poly.type
_entity_poly.pdbx_seq_one_letter_code
_entity_poly.pdbx_strand_id
1 'polypeptide(L)'
;MAQVLWKDIIWTGEDRELGIKELLTILKGYGPMEVLHFERPNYYKGKISVWLDEKGVKHITLYHLEVIGEKLRGVGRKALQHLHKIFGGDVHVEDPGETTPMEEKAGGIHVRQPNPESAMFWIKMFTENLVQSVEGDLMTLDESTPSKELNILMREFAEEPKDPPETTSLESKFS
;
A
#
# COMPACT_ATOMS: atom_id res chain seq x y z
N MET A 1 16.19 -17.95 -6.91
CA MET A 1 15.96 -16.49 -6.76
C MET A 1 16.93 -15.88 -5.75
N ALA A 2 17.65 -14.81 -6.12
CA ALA A 2 18.58 -14.14 -5.20
C ALA A 2 17.84 -13.26 -4.18
N GLN A 3 18.45 -13.11 -3.01
CA GLN A 3 17.96 -12.30 -1.91
C GLN A 3 19.04 -11.34 -1.46
N VAL A 4 18.68 -10.09 -1.19
CA VAL A 4 19.62 -9.07 -0.68
C VAL A 4 19.03 -8.43 0.57
N LEU A 5 19.79 -8.44 1.66
CA LEU A 5 19.52 -7.60 2.82
C LEU A 5 20.12 -6.21 2.57
N TRP A 6 19.27 -5.21 2.41
CA TRP A 6 19.69 -3.83 2.22
C TRP A 6 18.76 -2.87 2.97
N LYS A 7 19.36 -1.98 3.78
CA LYS A 7 18.64 -1.03 4.63
C LYS A 7 17.59 -1.71 5.54
N ASP A 8 17.98 -2.83 6.15
CA ASP A 8 17.15 -3.65 7.04
C ASP A 8 15.91 -4.27 6.38
N ILE A 9 15.87 -4.28 5.04
CA ILE A 9 14.81 -4.88 4.24
C ILE A 9 15.43 -6.00 3.40
N ILE A 10 14.74 -7.13 3.37
CA ILE A 10 14.97 -8.24 2.47
C ILE A 10 14.36 -7.89 1.13
N TRP A 11 15.14 -7.98 0.06
CA TRP A 11 14.71 -7.70 -1.31
C TRP A 11 14.87 -8.95 -2.17
N THR A 12 13.84 -9.26 -2.96
CA THR A 12 13.87 -10.31 -3.99
C THR A 12 13.15 -9.82 -5.26
N GLY A 13 13.47 -10.42 -6.41
CA GLY A 13 12.66 -10.19 -7.61
C GLY A 13 11.28 -10.83 -7.46
N GLU A 14 10.28 -10.36 -8.21
CA GLU A 14 8.97 -11.00 -8.22
C GLU A 14 8.87 -12.06 -9.32
N ASP A 15 8.86 -11.64 -10.59
CA ASP A 15 8.53 -12.53 -11.71
C ASP A 15 9.74 -13.26 -12.32
N ARG A 16 10.95 -12.76 -12.06
CA ARG A 16 12.18 -13.31 -12.66
C ARG A 16 13.30 -13.52 -11.66
N GLU A 17 14.15 -14.49 -11.96
CA GLU A 17 15.38 -14.71 -11.22
C GLU A 17 16.39 -13.60 -11.50
N LEU A 18 16.46 -12.64 -10.59
CA LEU A 18 17.47 -11.59 -10.60
C LEU A 18 18.73 -12.06 -9.88
N GLY A 19 19.91 -11.70 -10.41
CA GLY A 19 21.17 -11.76 -9.69
C GLY A 19 21.30 -10.63 -8.66
N ILE A 20 22.19 -10.80 -7.67
CA ILE A 20 22.45 -9.79 -6.62
C ILE A 20 22.80 -8.42 -7.21
N LYS A 21 23.63 -8.39 -8.27
CA LYS A 21 24.03 -7.14 -8.93
C LYS A 21 22.86 -6.45 -9.63
N GLU A 22 21.95 -7.22 -10.20
CA GLU A 22 20.76 -6.69 -10.89
C GLU A 22 19.78 -6.12 -9.87
N LEU A 23 19.50 -6.86 -8.77
CA LEU A 23 18.70 -6.36 -7.65
C LEU A 23 19.21 -5.03 -7.11
N LEU A 24 20.52 -4.92 -6.83
CA LEU A 24 21.12 -3.69 -6.34
C LEU A 24 21.07 -2.55 -7.38
N THR A 25 21.10 -2.87 -8.67
CA THR A 25 20.97 -1.88 -9.76
C THR A 25 19.56 -1.33 -9.84
N ILE A 26 18.55 -2.21 -9.74
CA ILE A 26 17.13 -1.84 -9.73
C ILE A 26 16.80 -1.00 -8.47
N LEU A 27 17.28 -1.40 -7.29
CA LEU A 27 17.09 -0.63 -6.05
C LEU A 27 17.75 0.76 -6.08
N LYS A 28 18.74 0.95 -6.95
CA LYS A 28 19.33 2.27 -7.21
C LYS A 28 18.57 3.07 -8.26
N GLY A 29 17.64 2.44 -8.99
CA GLY A 29 16.79 3.02 -10.03
C GLY A 29 17.43 3.04 -11.43
N TYR A 30 18.57 2.38 -11.63
CA TYR A 30 19.28 2.32 -12.92
C TYR A 30 19.01 1.04 -13.72
N GLY A 31 18.11 0.19 -13.22
CA GLY A 31 17.76 -1.09 -13.82
C GLY A 31 16.51 -1.00 -14.71
N PRO A 32 16.13 -2.10 -15.36
CA PRO A 32 14.79 -2.21 -15.93
C PRO A 32 13.73 -2.00 -14.85
N MET A 33 12.57 -1.49 -15.25
CA MET A 33 11.42 -1.33 -14.38
C MET A 33 10.87 -2.72 -14.04
N GLU A 34 11.14 -3.16 -12.81
CA GLU A 34 10.83 -4.50 -12.34
C GLU A 34 10.11 -4.40 -11.00
N VAL A 35 9.17 -5.32 -10.78
CA VAL A 35 8.53 -5.48 -9.48
C VAL A 35 9.46 -6.27 -8.57
N LEU A 36 9.72 -5.69 -7.40
CA LEU A 36 10.50 -6.26 -6.33
C LEU A 36 9.60 -6.57 -5.14
N HIS A 37 9.86 -7.72 -4.54
CA HIS A 37 9.38 -8.04 -3.22
C HIS A 37 10.27 -7.43 -2.15
N PHE A 38 9.64 -6.91 -1.11
CA PHE A 38 10.33 -6.38 0.05
C PHE A 38 9.73 -6.94 1.33
N GLU A 39 10.58 -7.26 2.30
CA GLU A 39 10.16 -7.70 3.61
C GLU A 39 11.08 -7.12 4.69
N ARG A 40 10.48 -6.50 5.70
CA ARG A 40 11.13 -6.22 6.97
C ARG A 40 10.57 -7.21 8.00
N PRO A 41 11.35 -8.22 8.41
CA PRO A 41 10.84 -9.30 9.26
C PRO A 41 10.13 -8.77 10.51
N ASN A 42 8.93 -9.30 10.79
CA ASN A 42 8.04 -8.91 11.91
C ASN A 42 7.43 -7.49 11.83
N TYR A 43 7.61 -6.74 10.74
CA TYR A 43 7.07 -5.39 10.63
C TYR A 43 6.13 -5.24 9.43
N TYR A 44 6.63 -5.48 8.23
CA TYR A 44 5.85 -5.30 7.01
C TYR A 44 6.51 -6.02 5.82
N LYS A 45 5.73 -6.28 4.78
CA LYS A 45 6.21 -6.77 3.49
C LYS A 45 5.37 -6.18 2.36
N GLY A 46 5.79 -6.34 1.12
CA GLY A 46 5.07 -5.76 0.01
C GLY A 46 5.72 -5.94 -1.34
N LYS A 47 5.19 -5.21 -2.33
CA LYS A 47 5.68 -5.17 -3.71
C LYS A 47 5.88 -3.72 -4.16
N ILE A 48 7.02 -3.42 -4.77
CA ILE A 48 7.29 -2.11 -5.37
C ILE A 48 7.95 -2.21 -6.73
N SER A 49 7.85 -1.19 -7.55
CA SER A 49 8.85 -0.87 -8.58
C SER A 49 9.57 0.42 -8.23
N VAL A 50 10.79 0.57 -8.74
CA VAL A 50 11.62 1.77 -8.52
C VAL A 50 12.19 2.20 -9.86
N TRP A 51 12.06 3.49 -10.17
CA TRP A 51 12.64 4.07 -11.39
C TRP A 51 13.23 5.46 -11.10
N LEU A 52 14.08 5.94 -12.01
CA LEU A 52 14.66 7.28 -11.97
C LEU A 52 14.10 8.11 -13.13
N ASP A 53 13.69 9.34 -12.85
CA ASP A 53 13.33 10.26 -13.90
C ASP A 53 14.56 10.91 -14.58
N GLU A 54 14.30 11.70 -15.62
CA GLU A 54 15.33 12.43 -16.38
C GLU A 54 16.14 13.41 -15.52
N LYS A 55 15.62 13.83 -14.35
CA LYS A 55 16.27 14.72 -13.40
C LYS A 55 17.05 13.97 -12.32
N GLY A 56 17.01 12.64 -12.35
CA GLY A 56 17.65 11.77 -11.36
C GLY A 56 16.88 11.67 -10.03
N VAL A 57 15.61 12.06 -10.01
CA VAL A 57 14.72 11.84 -8.86
C VAL A 57 14.23 10.40 -8.91
N LYS A 58 14.25 9.73 -7.76
CA LYS A 58 13.71 8.38 -7.63
C LYS A 58 12.20 8.46 -7.47
N HIS A 59 11.52 7.53 -8.13
CA HIS A 59 10.10 7.33 -8.03
C HIS A 59 9.86 5.88 -7.59
N ILE A 60 8.95 5.71 -6.63
CA ILE A 60 8.55 4.41 -6.13
C ILE A 60 7.07 4.23 -6.45
N THR A 61 6.74 3.13 -7.09
CA THR A 61 5.35 2.68 -7.16
C THR A 61 5.16 1.52 -6.19
N LEU A 62 4.22 1.66 -5.26
CA LEU A 62 3.85 0.68 -4.26
C LEU A 62 2.58 -0.06 -4.70
N TYR A 63 2.74 -1.34 -5.06
CA TYR A 63 1.64 -2.21 -5.50
C TYR A 63 1.07 -3.07 -4.39
N HIS A 64 1.76 -3.17 -3.26
CA HIS A 64 1.32 -3.94 -2.10
C HIS A 64 2.11 -3.54 -0.86
N LEU A 65 1.45 -3.38 0.29
CA LEU A 65 2.08 -3.19 1.60
C LEU A 65 1.24 -3.85 2.67
N GLU A 66 1.68 -5.01 3.15
CA GLU A 66 1.13 -5.74 4.28
C GLU A 66 1.89 -5.38 5.56
N VAL A 67 1.17 -5.06 6.63
CA VAL A 67 1.74 -4.92 7.98
C VAL A 67 1.68 -6.27 8.68
N ILE A 68 2.80 -6.70 9.26
CA ILE A 68 2.94 -8.00 9.91
C ILE A 68 2.82 -7.85 11.43
N GLY A 69 2.00 -8.70 12.06
CA GLY A 69 1.87 -8.83 13.51
C GLY A 69 0.65 -8.13 14.11
N GLU A 70 0.37 -8.40 15.40
CA GLU A 70 -0.87 -7.98 16.09
C GLU A 70 -0.99 -6.46 16.31
N LYS A 71 0.14 -5.73 16.31
CA LYS A 71 0.16 -4.28 16.54
C LYS A 71 0.19 -3.51 15.22
N LEU A 72 -0.98 -3.44 14.57
CA LEU A 72 -1.15 -2.79 13.28
C LEU A 72 -1.05 -1.25 13.34
N ARG A 73 -1.36 -0.65 14.50
CA ARG A 73 -1.53 0.80 14.62
C ARG A 73 -0.22 1.56 14.41
N GLY A 74 -0.16 2.33 13.31
CA GLY A 74 0.96 3.20 12.98
C GLY A 74 2.15 2.51 12.33
N VAL A 75 2.13 1.19 12.12
CA VAL A 75 3.22 0.49 11.43
C VAL A 75 3.22 0.77 9.94
N GLY A 76 2.05 0.81 9.29
CA GLY A 76 1.95 1.19 7.87
C GLY A 76 2.55 2.57 7.59
N ARG A 77 2.23 3.55 8.45
CA ARG A 77 2.83 4.90 8.40
C ARG A 77 4.36 4.86 8.55
N LYS A 78 4.87 4.09 9.52
CA LYS A 78 6.32 3.91 9.72
C LYS A 78 6.98 3.20 8.54
N ALA A 79 6.28 2.28 7.87
CA ALA A 79 6.76 1.60 6.68
C ALA A 79 6.96 2.60 5.54
N LEU A 80 5.95 3.45 5.26
CA LEU A 80 6.06 4.51 4.25
C LEU A 80 7.18 5.50 4.57
N GLN A 81 7.28 5.96 5.82
CA GLN A 81 8.40 6.80 6.26
C GLN A 81 9.75 6.12 6.08
N HIS A 82 9.83 4.80 6.29
CA HIS A 82 11.07 4.06 6.11
C HIS A 82 11.44 3.94 4.63
N LEU A 83 10.48 3.63 3.75
CA LEU A 83 10.68 3.60 2.30
C LEU A 83 11.10 4.98 1.77
N HIS A 84 10.40 6.04 2.19
CA HIS A 84 10.75 7.41 1.85
C HIS A 84 12.18 7.77 2.30
N LYS A 85 12.62 7.32 3.48
CA LYS A 85 14.00 7.53 3.94
C LYS A 85 15.05 6.77 3.10
N ILE A 86 14.70 5.62 2.53
CA ILE A 86 15.63 4.80 1.74
C ILE A 86 15.85 5.40 0.35
N PHE A 87 14.76 5.80 -0.31
CA PHE A 87 14.82 6.23 -1.71
C PHE A 87 14.80 7.75 -1.87
N GLY A 88 14.28 8.50 -0.89
CA GLY A 88 14.25 9.97 -0.91
C GLY A 88 13.39 10.55 -2.05
N GLY A 89 12.48 9.74 -2.58
CA GLY A 89 11.72 10.00 -3.79
C GLY A 89 10.21 9.95 -3.55
N ASP A 90 9.46 10.28 -4.59
CA ASP A 90 7.99 10.26 -4.54
C ASP A 90 7.46 8.83 -4.46
N VAL A 91 6.42 8.65 -3.66
CA VAL A 91 5.74 7.38 -3.43
C VAL A 91 4.36 7.45 -4.06
N HIS A 92 4.17 6.67 -5.10
CA HIS A 92 2.91 6.47 -5.78
C HIS A 92 2.32 5.13 -5.34
N VAL A 93 1.02 5.07 -5.16
CA VAL A 93 0.29 3.84 -4.83
C VAL A 93 -0.56 3.50 -6.04
N GLU A 94 -0.31 2.32 -6.62
CA GLU A 94 -1.05 1.84 -7.80
C GLU A 94 -1.68 0.49 -7.48
N ASP A 95 -2.93 0.33 -7.91
CA ASP A 95 -3.63 -0.96 -7.91
C ASP A 95 -3.12 -1.86 -9.06
N PRO A 96 -2.58 -3.06 -8.77
CA PRO A 96 -2.16 -3.99 -9.82
C PRO A 96 -3.32 -4.74 -10.53
N GLY A 97 -4.59 -4.58 -10.12
CA GLY A 97 -5.72 -5.36 -10.64
C GLY A 97 -5.88 -6.74 -9.99
N GLU A 98 -6.83 -7.54 -10.51
CA GLU A 98 -7.51 -8.69 -9.85
C GLU A 98 -6.68 -9.64 -8.95
N THR A 99 -7.33 -10.10 -7.89
CA THR A 99 -6.83 -10.98 -6.82
C THR A 99 -6.53 -12.42 -7.25
N THR A 100 -5.55 -13.05 -6.60
CA THR A 100 -5.47 -14.53 -6.56
C THR A 100 -6.06 -15.07 -5.25
N PRO A 101 -6.79 -16.21 -5.26
CA PRO A 101 -7.53 -16.72 -4.10
C PRO A 101 -6.69 -17.08 -2.85
N MET A 102 -5.37 -17.06 -2.95
CA MET A 102 -4.46 -17.36 -1.83
C MET A 102 -4.22 -16.16 -0.90
N GLU A 103 -4.54 -14.95 -1.34
CA GLU A 103 -4.14 -13.70 -0.69
C GLU A 103 -5.17 -13.17 0.33
N GLU A 104 -6.40 -13.69 0.34
CA GLU A 104 -7.50 -13.23 1.20
C GLU A 104 -7.40 -13.63 2.68
N LYS A 105 -6.44 -14.50 3.06
CA LYS A 105 -6.40 -15.11 4.42
C LYS A 105 -5.47 -14.44 5.44
N ALA A 106 -4.68 -13.45 5.06
CA ALA A 106 -3.71 -12.82 5.97
C ALA A 106 -4.20 -11.42 6.37
N GLY A 107 -4.65 -11.20 7.61
CA GLY A 107 -5.24 -9.93 8.07
C GLY A 107 -4.30 -8.71 8.16
N GLY A 108 -3.63 -8.36 7.07
CA GLY A 108 -2.84 -7.13 6.92
C GLY A 108 -3.63 -6.02 6.23
N ILE A 109 -3.06 -4.82 6.22
CA ILE A 109 -3.51 -3.76 5.32
C ILE A 109 -3.17 -4.26 3.91
N HIS A 110 -4.16 -4.46 3.04
CA HIS A 110 -3.90 -4.91 1.67
C HIS A 110 -3.97 -3.72 0.75
N VAL A 111 -2.85 -3.38 0.13
CA VAL A 111 -2.81 -2.37 -0.93
C VAL A 111 -2.95 -3.08 -2.25
N ARG A 112 -4.05 -3.80 -2.42
CA ARG A 112 -4.43 -4.35 -3.73
C ARG A 112 -5.80 -3.90 -4.18
N GLN A 113 -6.47 -3.12 -3.34
CA GLN A 113 -7.45 -2.10 -3.63
C GLN A 113 -7.32 -1.12 -2.46
N PRO A 114 -7.48 0.21 -2.62
CA PRO A 114 -8.02 0.97 -1.51
C PRO A 114 -9.38 0.32 -1.23
N ASN A 115 -9.46 -0.63 -0.30
CA ASN A 115 -10.73 -1.19 0.14
C ASN A 115 -11.34 -0.22 1.16
N PRO A 116 -12.64 -0.30 1.47
CA PRO A 116 -13.24 0.61 2.45
C PRO A 116 -12.49 0.63 3.79
N GLU A 117 -11.85 -0.49 4.16
CA GLU A 117 -11.06 -0.65 5.39
C GLU A 117 -9.73 0.13 5.39
N SER A 118 -9.11 0.35 4.22
CA SER A 118 -7.81 1.01 4.06
C SER A 118 -7.90 2.38 3.37
N ALA A 119 -9.06 2.76 2.82
CA ALA A 119 -9.27 4.03 2.15
C ALA A 119 -8.89 5.23 3.04
N MET A 120 -9.38 5.25 4.28
CA MET A 120 -9.02 6.31 5.23
C MET A 120 -7.54 6.31 5.61
N PHE A 121 -6.84 5.19 5.49
CA PHE A 121 -5.39 5.16 5.69
C PHE A 121 -4.69 5.88 4.53
N TRP A 122 -5.00 5.54 3.27
CA TRP A 122 -4.39 6.16 2.10
C TRP A 122 -4.68 7.65 1.99
N ILE A 123 -5.93 8.06 2.24
CA ILE A 123 -6.31 9.49 2.30
C ILE A 123 -5.44 10.22 3.33
N LYS A 124 -5.25 9.64 4.52
CA LYS A 124 -4.38 10.25 5.54
C LYS A 124 -2.93 10.32 5.09
N MET A 125 -2.39 9.27 4.49
CA MET A 125 -0.99 9.27 4.02
C MET A 125 -0.75 10.31 2.92
N PHE A 126 -1.74 10.48 2.02
CA PHE A 126 -1.74 11.53 1.01
C PHE A 126 -1.79 12.94 1.65
N THR A 127 -2.72 13.19 2.59
CA THR A 127 -2.82 14.50 3.28
C THR A 127 -1.55 14.86 4.08
N GLU A 128 -0.77 13.87 4.47
CA GLU A 128 0.45 14.02 5.24
C GLU A 128 1.72 14.07 4.35
N ASN A 129 1.56 14.06 3.02
CA ASN A 129 2.64 14.00 2.03
C ASN A 129 3.58 12.80 2.20
N LEU A 130 3.08 11.68 2.72
CA LEU A 130 3.81 10.41 2.76
C LEU A 130 3.60 9.60 1.47
N VAL A 131 2.58 9.95 0.69
CA VAL A 131 2.23 9.40 -0.61
C VAL A 131 1.85 10.58 -1.51
N GLN A 132 2.36 10.59 -2.74
CA GLN A 132 2.17 11.66 -3.73
C GLN A 132 0.98 11.41 -4.64
N SER A 133 0.63 10.15 -4.87
CA SER A 133 -0.62 9.80 -5.55
C SER A 133 -1.14 8.43 -5.13
N VAL A 134 -2.44 8.24 -5.27
CA VAL A 134 -3.14 6.97 -5.07
C VAL A 134 -4.00 6.75 -6.30
N GLU A 135 -3.82 5.62 -6.97
CA GLU A 135 -4.63 5.22 -8.11
C GLU A 135 -5.25 3.84 -7.83
N GLY A 136 -6.57 3.76 -7.94
CA GLY A 136 -7.33 2.51 -7.82
C GLY A 136 -8.83 2.73 -8.01
N ASP A 137 -9.58 1.64 -8.04
CA ASP A 137 -11.01 1.66 -8.38
C ASP A 137 -11.89 2.50 -7.43
N LEU A 138 -11.53 2.57 -6.14
CA LEU A 138 -12.31 3.33 -5.14
C LEU A 138 -11.96 4.81 -5.06
N MET A 139 -10.74 5.21 -5.45
CA MET A 139 -10.33 6.62 -5.45
C MET A 139 -9.07 6.85 -6.29
N THR A 140 -9.02 8.04 -6.88
CA THR A 140 -7.81 8.60 -7.48
C THR A 140 -7.46 9.88 -6.73
N LEU A 141 -6.22 9.98 -6.22
CA LEU A 141 -5.68 11.13 -5.52
C LEU A 141 -4.34 11.52 -6.14
N ASP A 142 -4.17 12.80 -6.44
CA ASP A 142 -2.94 13.39 -6.99
C ASP A 142 -2.87 14.90 -6.68
N GLU A 143 -1.81 15.57 -7.16
CA GLU A 143 -1.63 17.02 -6.95
C GLU A 143 -2.76 17.90 -7.52
N SER A 144 -3.56 17.38 -8.44
CA SER A 144 -4.69 18.08 -9.04
C SER A 144 -5.99 17.94 -8.22
N THR A 145 -6.00 17.02 -7.25
CA THR A 145 -7.17 16.72 -6.43
C THR A 145 -7.58 17.92 -5.57
N PRO A 146 -8.75 18.53 -5.80
CA PRO A 146 -9.19 19.70 -5.05
C PRO A 146 -9.48 19.35 -3.59
N SER A 147 -9.21 20.29 -2.67
CA SER A 147 -9.50 20.09 -1.23
C SER A 147 -10.97 19.78 -0.95
N LYS A 148 -11.90 20.24 -1.80
CA LYS A 148 -13.33 19.94 -1.66
C LYS A 148 -13.62 18.46 -1.91
N GLU A 149 -13.00 17.87 -2.93
CA GLU A 149 -13.16 16.46 -3.29
C GLU A 149 -12.55 15.56 -2.21
N LEU A 150 -11.36 15.91 -1.73
CA LEU A 150 -10.71 15.23 -0.61
C LEU A 150 -11.59 15.21 0.65
N ASN A 151 -12.24 16.33 0.97
CA ASN A 151 -13.17 16.42 2.11
C ASN A 151 -14.45 15.57 1.92
N ILE A 152 -14.89 15.36 0.67
CA ILE A 152 -16.03 14.50 0.37
C ILE A 152 -15.63 13.03 0.60
N LEU A 153 -14.51 12.59 0.02
CA LEU A 153 -13.97 11.24 0.22
C LEU A 153 -13.73 10.94 1.71
N MET A 154 -13.15 11.90 2.45
CA MET A 154 -12.96 11.75 3.90
C MET A 154 -14.27 11.55 4.67
N ARG A 155 -15.39 12.13 4.21
CA ARG A 155 -16.70 11.94 4.85
C ARG A 155 -17.30 10.61 4.48
N GLU A 156 -17.27 10.27 3.19
CA GLU A 156 -17.80 9.01 2.65
C GLU A 156 -17.16 7.79 3.34
N PHE A 157 -15.86 7.80 3.55
CA PHE A 157 -15.15 6.70 4.22
C PHE A 157 -15.06 6.85 5.75
N ALA A 158 -15.52 7.96 6.33
CA ALA A 158 -15.61 8.12 7.79
C ALA A 158 -16.98 7.69 8.35
N GLU A 159 -18.01 7.59 7.52
CA GLU A 159 -19.28 6.98 7.92
C GLU A 159 -19.05 5.48 8.13
N GLU A 160 -19.03 5.04 9.40
CA GLU A 160 -19.04 3.62 9.77
C GLU A 160 -20.19 2.90 9.05
N PRO A 161 -20.04 1.61 8.69
CA PRO A 161 -21.14 0.85 8.10
C PRO A 161 -22.32 0.92 9.07
N LYS A 162 -23.44 1.49 8.60
CA LYS A 162 -24.72 1.42 9.34
C LYS A 162 -24.93 -0.05 9.69
N ASP A 163 -25.00 -0.35 10.98
CA ASP A 163 -25.41 -1.66 11.47
C ASP A 163 -26.61 -2.13 10.64
N PRO A 164 -26.62 -3.39 10.16
CA PRO A 164 -27.81 -3.92 9.51
C PRO A 164 -28.98 -3.70 10.47
N PRO A 165 -30.15 -3.28 9.97
CA PRO A 165 -31.28 -2.97 10.83
C PRO A 165 -31.52 -4.16 11.75
N GLU A 166 -31.49 -3.92 13.07
CA GLU A 166 -31.91 -4.88 14.08
C GLU A 166 -33.24 -5.46 13.60
N THR A 167 -33.23 -6.72 13.18
CA THR A 167 -34.46 -7.46 12.95
C THR A 167 -35.14 -7.52 14.30
N THR A 168 -36.18 -6.71 14.42
CA THR A 168 -37.08 -6.65 15.55
C THR A 168 -37.42 -8.08 15.93
N SER A 169 -36.90 -8.53 17.06
CA SER A 169 -37.39 -9.72 17.74
C SER A 169 -38.81 -9.36 18.18
N LEU A 170 -39.79 -9.68 17.32
CA LEU A 170 -41.19 -9.58 17.66
C LEU A 170 -41.50 -10.72 18.62
N GLU A 171 -41.75 -10.30 19.85
CA GLU A 171 -42.18 -11.09 20.98
C GLU A 171 -43.34 -12.05 20.65
N SER A 172 -43.14 -13.31 21.03
CA SER A 172 -44.00 -14.07 21.95
C SER A 172 -45.50 -14.30 21.65
N LYS A 173 -45.85 -15.60 21.76
CA LYS A 173 -47.08 -16.20 22.31
C LYS A 173 -48.36 -16.28 21.45
N PHE A 174 -49.02 -17.43 21.66
CA PHE A 174 -50.39 -17.87 21.33
C PHE A 174 -50.63 -18.59 20.00
N SER A 175 -50.48 -19.92 20.01
CA SER A 175 -51.61 -20.89 20.10
C SER A 175 -51.09 -22.31 20.27
#